data_AF-A0A101M7M0-F1
#
_entry.id   AF-A0A101M7M0-F1
#
_cell.length_a   1.000
_cell.length_b   1.000
_cell.length_c   1.000
_cell.angle_alpha   90.00
_cell.angle_beta   90.00
_cell.angle_gamma   90.00
#
_symmetry.space_group_name_H-M   'P 1'
#
loop_
_entity.id
_entity.type
_entity.pdbx_description
1 polymer ?
#
loop_
_entity_poly.entity_id
_entity_poly.type
_entity_poly.pdbx_seq_one_letter_code
_entity_poly.pdbx_strand_id
1 'polypeptide(L)'
;MTYMIPLTYNSKEGLVLDLKNFICRCPNRVMKFNIAIESAVYDGLEDMKAEGITTLDSYLQYCEKLLRWVPNVDTTGDELLRRILVFYWVFDQPSVLEY
;
A
#
# COMPACT_ATOMS: atom_id res chain seq x y z
N MET A 1 18.89 -14.53 1.42
CA MET A 1 17.64 -15.28 1.68
C MET A 1 16.79 -14.42 2.60
N THR A 2 15.91 -13.60 2.04
CA THR A 2 15.04 -12.71 2.83
C THR A 2 13.86 -13.53 3.31
N TYR A 3 13.67 -13.64 4.62
CA TYR A 3 12.50 -14.30 5.19
C TYR A 3 11.26 -13.50 4.78
N MET A 4 10.42 -14.08 3.91
CA MET A 4 9.12 -13.49 3.60
C MET A 4 8.24 -13.61 4.83
N ILE A 5 7.88 -12.48 5.43
CA ILE A 5 6.89 -12.44 6.51
C ILE A 5 5.55 -12.91 5.92
N PRO A 6 4.88 -13.91 6.51
CA PRO A 6 3.57 -14.36 6.03
C PRO A 6 2.57 -13.22 6.03
N LEU A 7 1.83 -13.03 4.94
CA LEU A 7 0.80 -12.00 4.85
C LEU A 7 -0.40 -12.39 5.71
N THR A 8 -0.67 -11.65 6.79
CA THR A 8 -1.70 -12.00 7.79
C THR A 8 -2.96 -11.15 7.68
N TYR A 9 -2.87 -9.98 7.05
CA TYR A 9 -3.98 -9.04 7.02
C TYR A 9 -5.09 -9.48 6.07
N ASN A 10 -6.32 -9.55 6.58
CA ASN A 10 -7.53 -9.83 5.80
C ASN A 10 -8.46 -8.61 5.86
N SER A 11 -8.61 -7.94 4.73
CA SER A 11 -9.50 -6.79 4.58
C SER A 11 -10.97 -7.21 4.53
N LYS A 12 -11.85 -6.33 5.05
CA LYS A 12 -13.31 -6.44 4.87
C LYS A 12 -13.82 -5.67 3.66
N GLU A 13 -12.98 -4.82 3.06
CA GLU A 13 -13.28 -4.06 1.86
C GLU A 13 -13.01 -4.90 0.62
N GLY A 14 -14.00 -5.06 -0.25
CA GLY A 14 -13.89 -5.91 -1.45
C GLY A 14 -12.72 -5.55 -2.35
N LEU A 15 -12.49 -4.25 -2.57
CA LEU A 15 -11.39 -3.75 -3.43
C LEU A 15 -10.01 -4.10 -2.86
N VAL A 16 -9.82 -4.01 -1.55
CA VAL A 16 -8.53 -4.30 -0.91
C VAL A 16 -8.30 -5.81 -0.85
N LEU A 17 -9.36 -6.59 -0.64
CA LEU A 17 -9.31 -8.04 -0.75
C LEU A 17 -8.95 -8.48 -2.18
N ASP A 18 -9.52 -7.84 -3.20
CA ASP A 18 -9.19 -8.11 -4.59
C ASP A 18 -7.76 -7.72 -4.94
N LEU A 19 -7.27 -6.56 -4.47
CA LEU A 19 -5.86 -6.18 -4.59
C LEU A 19 -4.94 -7.20 -3.92
N LYS A 20 -5.25 -7.60 -2.69
CA LYS A 20 -4.50 -8.65 -1.98
C LYS A 20 -4.49 -9.94 -2.79
N ASN A 21 -5.65 -10.39 -3.25
CA ASN A 21 -5.78 -11.62 -4.02
C ASN A 21 -5.00 -11.54 -5.33
N PHE A 22 -5.06 -10.39 -6.02
CA PHE A 22 -4.25 -10.13 -7.19
C PHE A 22 -2.76 -10.31 -6.85
N ILE A 23 -2.23 -9.60 -5.86
CA ILE A 23 -0.81 -9.69 -5.47
C ILE A 23 -0.43 -11.14 -5.09
N CYS A 24 -1.21 -11.78 -4.22
CA CYS A 24 -0.89 -13.09 -3.63
C CYS A 24 -1.06 -14.28 -4.59
N ARG A 25 -1.79 -14.14 -5.70
CA ARG A 25 -1.93 -15.22 -6.70
C ARG A 25 -0.61 -15.53 -7.44
N CYS A 26 0.43 -14.71 -7.31
CA CYS A 26 1.74 -14.95 -7.91
C CYS A 26 2.86 -14.60 -6.92
N PRO A 27 3.72 -15.57 -6.51
CA PRO A 27 4.84 -15.28 -5.61
C PRO A 27 5.77 -14.18 -6.11
N ASN A 28 5.98 -14.08 -7.43
CA ASN A 28 6.79 -13.02 -8.03
C ASN A 28 6.17 -11.63 -7.80
N ARG A 29 4.85 -11.50 -7.86
CA ARG A 29 4.16 -10.24 -7.52
C ARG A 29 4.32 -9.89 -6.06
N VAL A 30 4.19 -10.86 -5.16
CA VAL A 30 4.41 -10.63 -3.73
C VAL A 30 5.83 -10.08 -3.51
N MET A 31 6.84 -10.66 -4.15
CA MET A 31 8.21 -10.14 -4.09
C MET A 31 8.32 -8.71 -4.65
N LYS A 32 7.77 -8.45 -5.83
CA LYS A 32 7.78 -7.12 -6.48
C LYS A 32 7.14 -6.03 -5.60
N PHE A 33 6.00 -6.33 -4.98
CA PHE A 33 5.32 -5.41 -4.07
C PHE A 33 6.08 -5.20 -2.75
N ASN A 34 6.72 -6.23 -2.20
CA ASN A 34 7.57 -6.02 -1.01
C ASN A 34 8.77 -5.11 -1.34
N ILE A 35 9.42 -5.31 -2.50
CA ILE A 35 10.49 -4.42 -2.98
C ILE A 35 9.95 -2.99 -3.17
N ALA A 36 8.77 -2.84 -3.79
CA ALA A 36 8.16 -1.54 -3.99
C ALA A 36 7.91 -0.82 -2.65
N ILE A 37 7.39 -1.52 -1.64
CA ILE A 37 7.14 -0.92 -0.33
C ILE A 37 8.44 -0.51 0.34
N GLU A 38 9.48 -1.34 0.27
CA GLU A 38 10.80 -1.00 0.81
C GLU A 38 11.39 0.26 0.14
N SER A 39 11.31 0.36 -1.20
CA SER A 39 11.77 1.53 -1.95
C SER A 39 10.90 2.77 -1.69
N ALA A 40 9.58 2.64 -1.67
CA ALA A 40 8.66 3.73 -1.39
C ALA A 40 8.84 4.28 0.03
N VAL A 41 9.14 3.44 1.03
CA VAL A 41 9.48 3.88 2.39
C VAL A 41 10.79 4.68 2.41
N TYR A 42 11.72 4.41 1.51
CA TYR A 42 12.95 5.18 1.38
C TYR A 42 12.71 6.53 0.69
N ASP A 43 12.02 6.53 -0.46
CA ASP A 43 11.78 7.74 -1.27
C ASP A 43 10.75 8.69 -0.64
N GLY A 44 9.70 8.11 -0.05
CA GLY A 44 8.55 8.78 0.55
C GLY A 44 8.58 8.76 2.08
N LEU A 45 9.76 8.92 2.68
CA LEU A 45 10.02 8.59 4.08
C LEU A 45 9.03 9.23 5.06
N GLU A 46 8.69 10.51 4.89
CA GLU A 46 7.85 11.23 5.83
C GLU A 46 6.38 10.77 5.77
N ASP A 47 5.76 10.72 4.59
CA ASP A 47 4.35 10.35 4.50
C ASP A 47 4.12 8.83 4.67
N MET A 48 5.04 7.97 4.21
CA MET A 48 4.95 6.52 4.44
C MET A 48 5.06 6.21 5.93
N LYS A 49 5.97 6.88 6.65
CA LYS A 49 6.08 6.76 8.12
C LYS A 49 4.85 7.33 8.83
N ALA A 50 4.33 8.47 8.37
CA ALA A 50 3.15 9.09 8.97
C ALA A 50 1.92 8.17 8.94
N GLU A 51 1.77 7.37 7.87
CA GLU A 51 0.70 6.39 7.74
C GLU A 51 1.05 4.99 8.29
N GLY A 52 2.28 4.81 8.80
CA GLY A 52 2.75 3.56 9.43
C GLY A 52 2.97 2.41 8.45
N ILE A 53 3.30 2.72 7.20
CA ILE A 53 3.49 1.72 6.14
C ILE A 53 4.95 1.26 6.15
N THR A 54 5.16 -0.03 6.34
CA THR A 54 6.46 -0.69 6.43
C THR A 54 6.48 -2.08 5.82
N THR A 55 5.31 -2.66 5.57
CA THR A 55 5.14 -4.01 5.01
C THR A 55 3.93 -4.03 4.08
N LEU A 56 3.79 -5.12 3.31
CA LEU A 56 2.58 -5.34 2.50
C LEU A 56 1.31 -5.41 3.34
N ASP A 57 1.37 -5.95 4.57
CA ASP A 57 0.22 -5.96 5.48
C ASP A 57 -0.19 -4.53 5.89
N SER A 58 0.76 -3.67 6.29
CA SER A 58 0.43 -2.30 6.67
C SER A 58 0.02 -1.43 5.49
N TYR A 59 0.55 -1.69 4.29
CA TYR A 59 0.07 -1.05 3.06
C TYR A 59 -1.38 -1.42 2.73
N LEU A 60 -1.74 -2.71 2.80
CA LEU A 60 -3.13 -3.13 2.55
C LEU A 60 -4.09 -2.56 3.61
N GLN A 61 -3.66 -2.48 4.88
CA GLN A 61 -4.41 -1.80 5.94
C GLN A 61 -4.61 -0.32 5.64
N TYR A 62 -3.59 0.35 5.11
CA TYR A 62 -3.68 1.73 4.68
C TYR A 62 -4.72 1.89 3.56
N CYS A 63 -4.70 1.03 2.54
CA CYS A 63 -5.70 1.06 1.46
C CYS A 63 -7.14 0.91 1.99
N GLU A 64 -7.38 0.01 2.96
CA GLU A 64 -8.71 -0.12 3.60
C GLU A 64 -9.10 1.16 4.36
N LYS A 65 -8.18 1.73 5.15
CA LYS A 65 -8.42 2.98 5.87
C LYS A 65 -8.74 4.12 4.90
N LEU A 66 -8.01 4.21 3.79
CA LEU A 66 -8.23 5.22 2.75
C LEU A 66 -9.64 5.11 2.16
N LEU A 67 -10.06 3.92 1.75
CA LEU A 67 -11.40 3.70 1.17
C LEU A 67 -12.53 4.03 2.15
N ARG A 68 -12.32 3.79 3.45
CA ARG A 68 -13.30 4.17 4.48
C ARG A 68 -13.31 5.66 4.80
N TRP A 69 -12.15 6.30 4.67
CA TRP A 69 -12.00 7.73 4.95
C TRP A 69 -12.56 8.59 3.81
N VAL A 70 -12.30 8.25 2.55
CA VAL A 70 -12.70 9.05 1.36
C VAL A 70 -14.18 9.48 1.35
N PRO A 71 -15.17 8.63 1.66
CA PRO A 71 -16.58 9.03 1.70
C PRO A 71 -16.93 10.04 2.80
N ASN A 72 -16.08 10.17 3.82
CA ASN A 72 -16.29 11.00 5.00
C ASN A 72 -15.38 12.24 5.02
N VAL A 73 -14.72 12.54 3.89
CA VAL A 73 -13.83 13.70 3.78
C VAL A 73 -14.62 14.99 3.95
N ASP A 74 -14.36 15.68 5.05
CA ASP A 74 -14.87 17.02 5.34
C ASP A 74 -13.76 18.09 5.39
N THR A 75 -12.51 17.67 5.12
CA THR A 75 -11.34 18.55 5.17
C THR A 75 -11.20 19.39 3.90
N THR A 76 -10.60 20.57 4.04
CA THR A 76 -10.24 21.43 2.90
C THR A 76 -8.78 21.18 2.52
N GLY A 77 -8.48 20.96 1.24
CA GLY A 77 -7.11 20.90 0.72
C GLY A 77 -6.35 19.57 0.87
N ASP A 78 -5.04 19.70 1.13
CA ASP A 78 -3.94 18.77 0.82
C ASP A 78 -4.01 17.36 1.43
N GLU A 79 -4.88 17.07 2.41
CA GLU A 79 -4.91 15.74 3.03
C GLU A 79 -5.33 14.65 2.03
N LEU A 80 -6.35 14.92 1.21
CA LEU A 80 -6.77 13.99 0.16
C LEU A 80 -5.64 13.78 -0.84
N LEU A 81 -4.97 14.86 -1.25
CA LEU A 81 -3.83 14.79 -2.17
C LEU A 81 -2.68 13.96 -1.57
N ARG A 82 -2.28 14.26 -0.33
CA ARG A 82 -1.22 13.53 0.40
C ARG A 82 -1.54 12.05 0.51
N ARG A 83 -2.78 11.69 0.86
CA ARG A 83 -3.19 10.28 0.93
C ARG A 83 -3.17 9.61 -0.45
N ILE A 84 -3.62 10.28 -1.51
CA ILE A 84 -3.50 9.74 -2.87
C ILE A 84 -2.02 9.54 -3.25
N LEU A 85 -1.13 10.46 -2.86
CA LEU A 85 0.31 10.33 -3.10
C LEU A 85 0.90 9.12 -2.35
N VAL A 86 0.57 8.91 -1.08
CA VAL A 86 1.00 7.73 -0.31
C VAL A 86 0.54 6.43 -0.96
N PHE A 87 -0.71 6.38 -1.43
CA PHE A 87 -1.21 5.24 -2.19
C PHE A 87 -0.37 5.00 -3.45
N TYR A 88 -0.11 6.06 -4.21
CA TYR A 88 0.55 6.00 -5.51
C TYR A 88 2.06 5.71 -5.42
N TRP A 89 2.73 6.12 -4.34
CA TRP A 89 4.17 5.91 -4.19
C TRP A 89 4.61 4.47 -4.29
N VAL A 90 3.79 3.51 -3.86
CA VAL A 90 4.09 2.09 -4.03
C VAL A 90 3.99 1.71 -5.50
N PHE A 91 2.99 2.20 -6.23
CA PHE A 91 2.80 1.92 -7.66
C PHE A 91 3.80 2.63 -8.57
N ASP A 92 4.40 3.73 -8.13
CA ASP A 92 5.44 4.46 -8.86
C ASP A 92 6.81 3.76 -8.82
N GLN A 93 6.93 2.64 -8.07
CA GLN A 93 8.21 1.96 -7.91
C GLN A 93 8.54 1.05 -9.09
N PRO A 94 9.82 1.03 -9.55
CA PRO A 94 10.23 0.27 -10.73
C PRO A 94 9.82 -1.21 -10.72
N SER A 95 9.74 -1.85 -9.55
CA SER A 95 9.39 -3.25 -9.43
C SER A 95 7.94 -3.56 -9.78
N VAL A 96 7.03 -2.58 -9.75
CA VAL A 96 5.59 -2.75 -9.95
C VAL A 96 4.97 -1.88 -11.05
N LEU A 97 5.75 -1.05 -11.76
CA LEU A 97 5.28 -0.19 -12.87
C LEU A 97 4.54 -0.93 -14.01
N GLU A 98 4.65 -2.26 -14.09
CA GLU A 98 3.96 -3.08 -15.09
C GLU A 98 2.49 -3.43 -14.72
N TYR A 99 2.03 -3.02 -13.53
CA TYR A 99 0.70 -3.28 -12.99
C TYR A 99 -0.13 -2.01 -12.89
#